data_AF-A0AAD9SAA5-F1
#
_entry.id   AF-A0AAD9SAA5-F1
#
_cell.length_a   1.000
_cell.length_b   1.000
_cell.length_c   1.000
_cell.angle_alpha   90.00
_cell.angle_beta   90.00
_cell.angle_gamma   90.00
#
_symmetry.space_group_name_H-M   'P 1'
#
loop_
_entity.id
_entity.type
_entity.pdbx_description
1 polymer ?
#
loop_
_entity_poly.entity_id
_entity_poly.type
_entity_poly.pdbx_seq_one_letter_code
_entity_poly.pdbx_strand_id
1 'polypeptide(L)'
;MATASAIAIAAAYHTTVDPRLHPYPYAHPAIHGLGLPTGTAYTQFSAPDQYEALLGRKLAPTPAHLTSRILYVPSHNDKAAHLPVYDFTKDFKETVRDEPIGSSRFKTSFGLMPKPNGDGRGSSEVSYLVDLEPLERRKSLSGPVPPSTGAARRKSSLGAGLVTHGTVSRRMLYGGAEVGLTIPPVQVPLADGDVAFILTPSSTDVGIRAVTSFPLPPTVGRFGSSRNPWFTFTVPSLLEEDKTLQWQVHPAEHGLLRYTLVELRSGGRGETDVAGVARDDDQWWEETTTTDESKVKDDVGDGQQLPYSAADEKHEHRIRAIYHNVGLGFSLSQPYSEGALLLQKDLDPELEAIIVASLLGLLWRARGEDSKPRKGSKSDAPPRKGSKSEGVVPSRKKSISVTNMEDESPPPAQTSRRKSLIGKILGKK
;
A
#
# COMPACT_ATOMS: atom_id res chain seq x y z
N MET A 1 59.96 34.45 -17.93
CA MET A 1 59.79 32.98 -17.91
C MET A 1 59.84 32.52 -16.47
N ALA A 2 58.68 32.24 -15.87
CA ALA A 2 58.54 31.61 -14.55
C ALA A 2 57.08 31.12 -14.36
N THR A 3 56.95 29.80 -14.19
CA THR A 3 56.00 28.99 -13.38
C THR A 3 54.63 29.54 -12.92
N ALA A 4 53.56 28.82 -13.28
CA ALA A 4 52.32 28.56 -12.50
C ALA A 4 51.41 27.63 -13.34
N SER A 5 50.58 26.71 -12.84
CA SER A 5 50.43 26.00 -11.56
C SER A 5 49.56 24.77 -11.87
N ALA A 6 49.77 23.67 -11.14
CA ALA A 6 49.18 22.36 -11.39
C ALA A 6 47.74 22.23 -10.87
N ILE A 7 46.94 21.45 -11.61
CA ILE A 7 45.63 20.91 -11.23
C ILE A 7 45.86 19.44 -10.83
N ALA A 8 45.58 19.06 -9.58
CA ALA A 8 45.18 17.70 -9.20
C ALA A 8 44.78 17.61 -7.71
N ILE A 9 43.85 16.68 -7.44
CA ILE A 9 43.49 16.06 -6.14
C ILE A 9 42.37 16.74 -5.35
N ALA A 10 41.15 16.21 -5.51
CA ALA A 10 40.12 16.15 -4.47
C ALA A 10 39.23 14.92 -4.69
N ALA A 11 39.71 13.75 -4.25
CA ALA A 11 38.90 12.55 -4.04
C ALA A 11 39.42 11.88 -2.75
N ALA A 12 38.49 11.31 -1.98
CA ALA A 12 38.65 10.65 -0.68
C ALA A 12 38.53 11.54 0.57
N TYR A 13 37.29 11.79 0.98
CA TYR A 13 36.96 11.88 2.41
C TYR A 13 36.23 10.61 2.83
N HIS A 14 37.00 9.70 3.43
CA HIS A 14 36.49 8.57 4.20
C HIS A 14 35.93 9.08 5.52
N THR A 15 34.66 8.79 5.81
CA THR A 15 34.08 8.93 7.14
C THR A 15 34.51 7.75 8.01
N THR A 16 35.59 7.91 8.76
CA THR A 16 35.90 7.03 9.89
C THR A 16 35.05 7.47 11.08
N VAL A 17 33.99 6.72 11.38
CA VAL A 17 33.17 6.93 12.58
C VAL A 17 33.90 6.31 13.77
N ASP A 18 34.21 7.12 14.78
CA ASP A 18 34.85 6.69 16.03
C ASP A 18 33.80 5.99 16.94
N PRO A 19 33.92 4.68 17.21
CA PRO A 19 32.95 3.94 18.01
C PRO A 19 32.97 4.29 19.51
N ARG A 20 33.85 5.19 19.97
CA ARG A 20 33.93 5.57 21.40
C ARG A 20 33.02 6.73 21.80
N LEU A 21 32.35 7.40 20.86
CA LEU A 21 31.53 8.58 21.13
C LEU A 21 30.04 8.31 21.37
N HIS A 22 29.60 7.04 21.43
CA HIS A 22 28.19 6.68 21.68
C HIS A 22 28.04 5.72 22.89
N PRO A 23 27.93 6.24 24.13
CA PRO A 23 27.81 5.41 25.33
C PRO A 23 26.36 4.98 25.64
N TYR A 24 25.52 4.74 24.62
CA TYR A 24 24.18 4.17 24.82
C TYR A 24 23.83 3.17 23.72
N PRO A 25 23.79 1.87 24.01
CA PRO A 25 23.22 0.92 23.09
C PRO A 25 21.70 1.10 23.11
N TYR A 26 21.14 1.66 22.03
CA TYR A 26 19.72 1.48 21.74
C TYR A 26 19.50 0.00 21.40
N ALA A 27 19.30 -0.82 22.44
CA ALA A 27 18.81 -2.17 22.30
C ALA A 27 17.35 -2.08 21.83
N HIS A 28 17.10 -2.46 20.58
CA HIS A 28 15.76 -2.52 20.02
C HIS A 28 14.95 -3.58 20.80
N PRO A 29 13.80 -3.26 21.43
CA PRO A 29 13.09 -4.16 22.34
C PRO A 29 12.30 -5.29 21.65
N ALA A 30 12.71 -5.70 20.44
CA ALA A 30 12.09 -6.81 19.69
C ALA A 30 12.84 -8.15 19.86
N ILE A 31 13.94 -8.18 20.62
CA ILE A 31 14.82 -9.36 20.72
C ILE A 31 14.95 -9.82 22.18
N HIS A 32 13.92 -10.49 22.69
CA HIS A 32 14.06 -11.39 23.84
C HIS A 32 13.12 -12.56 23.62
N GLY A 33 13.65 -13.69 23.10
CA GLY A 33 12.88 -14.93 23.05
C GLY A 33 13.37 -16.05 22.15
N LEU A 34 14.31 -15.84 21.22
CA LEU A 34 14.78 -16.90 20.33
C LEU A 34 16.18 -17.35 20.76
N GLY A 35 16.24 -18.41 21.57
CA GLY A 35 17.47 -19.13 21.87
C GLY A 35 17.94 -19.86 20.62
N LEU A 36 18.88 -19.27 19.90
CA LEU A 36 19.48 -19.88 18.71
C LEU A 36 20.73 -20.67 19.09
N PRO A 37 20.89 -21.89 18.55
CA PRO A 37 22.07 -22.73 18.79
C PRO A 37 23.31 -22.14 18.12
N THR A 38 24.36 -21.94 18.91
CA THR A 38 25.71 -21.59 18.47
C THR A 38 26.35 -22.80 17.79
N GLY A 39 26.40 -22.86 16.45
CA GLY A 39 27.15 -23.94 15.80
C GLY A 39 27.15 -24.10 14.29
N THR A 40 26.41 -23.30 13.50
CA THR A 40 26.39 -23.48 12.04
C THR A 40 27.26 -22.46 11.31
N ALA A 41 28.15 -22.98 10.46
CA ALA A 41 29.04 -22.22 9.59
C ALA A 41 28.25 -21.18 8.78
N TYR A 42 28.57 -19.90 9.00
CA TYR A 42 28.02 -18.79 8.22
C TYR A 42 28.66 -18.80 6.84
N THR A 43 27.91 -19.30 5.85
CA THR A 43 28.20 -19.04 4.44
C THR A 43 28.03 -17.55 4.15
N GLN A 44 28.71 -17.05 3.10
CA GLN A 44 28.84 -15.65 2.68
C GLN A 44 27.53 -14.96 2.24
N PHE A 45 26.46 -15.11 3.02
CA PHE A 45 25.29 -14.27 2.87
C PHE A 45 25.60 -12.88 3.41
N SER A 46 25.19 -11.85 2.67
CA SER A 46 25.34 -10.49 3.13
C SER A 46 24.57 -10.32 4.46
N ALA A 47 25.10 -9.54 5.41
CA ALA A 47 24.50 -9.37 6.74
C ALA A 47 22.97 -9.08 6.78
N PRO A 48 22.35 -8.37 5.81
CA PRO A 48 20.90 -8.17 5.78
C PRO A 48 20.07 -9.43 5.51
N ASP A 49 20.59 -10.38 4.71
CA ASP A 49 19.86 -11.61 4.36
C ASP A 49 19.66 -12.49 5.60
N GLN A 50 20.62 -12.43 6.53
CA GLN A 50 20.54 -13.09 7.82
C GLN A 50 19.40 -12.55 8.68
N TYR A 51 19.14 -11.24 8.65
CA TYR A 51 18.06 -10.64 9.44
C TYR A 51 16.67 -11.08 8.96
N GLU A 52 16.45 -11.15 7.65
CA GLU A 52 15.17 -11.60 7.10
C GLU A 52 14.98 -13.11 7.34
N ALA A 53 16.06 -13.91 7.23
CA ALA A 53 16.04 -15.33 7.58
C ALA A 53 15.73 -15.56 9.08
N LEU A 54 16.24 -14.71 9.98
CA LEU A 54 15.90 -14.76 11.41
C LEU A 54 14.42 -14.45 11.67
N LEU A 55 13.77 -13.69 10.79
CA LEU A 55 12.32 -13.47 10.81
C LEU A 55 11.54 -14.61 10.12
N GLY A 56 12.22 -15.66 9.65
CA GLY A 56 11.64 -16.78 8.91
C GLY A 56 11.20 -16.44 7.50
N ARG A 57 11.57 -15.26 6.98
CA ARG A 57 11.16 -14.80 5.65
C ARG A 57 12.09 -15.36 4.59
N LYS A 58 11.50 -15.76 3.47
CA LYS A 58 12.22 -16.20 2.26
C LYS A 58 11.95 -15.20 1.15
N LEU A 59 12.69 -14.09 1.19
CA LEU A 59 12.53 -13.06 0.18
C LEU A 59 13.16 -13.53 -1.13
N ALA A 60 12.32 -13.76 -2.13
CA ALA A 60 12.77 -13.98 -3.50
C ALA A 60 13.18 -12.64 -4.16
N PRO A 61 14.12 -12.66 -5.12
CA PRO A 61 14.40 -11.53 -5.98
C PRO A 61 13.13 -10.97 -6.64
N THR A 62 13.17 -9.70 -6.99
CA THR A 62 12.07 -9.07 -7.73
C THR A 62 11.98 -9.68 -9.13
N PRO A 63 10.81 -10.15 -9.58
CA PRO A 63 10.66 -10.69 -10.91
C PRO A 63 11.09 -9.71 -12.00
N ALA A 64 11.99 -10.16 -12.89
CA ALA A 64 12.67 -9.27 -13.83
C ALA A 64 11.67 -8.53 -14.76
N HIS A 65 10.57 -9.17 -15.14
CA HIS A 65 9.53 -8.60 -16.01
C HIS A 65 8.71 -7.48 -15.36
N LEU A 66 8.75 -7.34 -14.03
CA LEU A 66 8.02 -6.31 -13.27
C LEU A 66 8.83 -5.03 -13.04
N THR A 67 10.11 -5.04 -13.38
CA THR A 67 10.99 -3.88 -13.18
C THR A 67 10.87 -2.84 -14.29
N SER A 68 10.03 -3.08 -15.30
CA SER A 68 9.95 -2.21 -16.46
C SER A 68 9.19 -0.91 -16.20
N ARG A 69 8.19 -0.95 -15.31
CA ARG A 69 7.30 0.16 -15.00
C ARG A 69 6.95 0.14 -13.52
N ILE A 70 7.35 1.19 -12.81
CA ILE A 70 7.11 1.35 -11.37
C ILE A 70 6.36 2.65 -11.15
N LEU A 71 5.20 2.54 -10.49
CA LEU A 71 4.34 3.65 -10.14
C LEU A 71 4.42 3.94 -8.64
N TYR A 72 4.63 5.20 -8.29
CA TYR A 72 4.58 5.66 -6.91
C TYR A 72 3.16 6.10 -6.59
N VAL A 73 2.59 5.48 -5.56
CA VAL A 73 1.28 5.83 -5.00
C VAL A 73 1.53 6.69 -3.76
N PRO A 74 1.23 8.00 -3.80
CA PRO A 74 1.45 8.87 -2.66
C PRO A 74 0.62 8.47 -1.45
N SER A 75 1.05 9.00 -0.29
CA SER A 75 0.29 8.90 0.95
C SER A 75 -1.12 9.43 0.76
N HIS A 76 -2.11 8.56 0.97
CA HIS A 76 -3.53 8.90 0.84
C HIS A 76 -4.36 8.17 1.90
N ASN A 77 -5.52 8.74 2.20
CA ASN A 77 -6.50 8.20 3.12
C ASN A 77 -7.91 8.29 2.52
N ASP A 78 -8.93 8.01 3.32
CA ASP A 78 -10.35 8.08 2.97
C ASP A 78 -10.86 9.50 2.66
N LYS A 79 -10.05 10.53 2.91
CA LYS A 79 -10.37 11.94 2.64
C LYS A 79 -9.74 12.47 1.36
N ALA A 80 -8.85 11.70 0.73
CA ALA A 80 -8.24 12.11 -0.53
C ALA A 80 -9.32 12.22 -1.61
N ALA A 81 -9.45 13.40 -2.21
CA ALA A 81 -10.36 13.65 -3.34
C ALA A 81 -9.63 13.59 -4.68
N HIS A 82 -8.36 13.96 -4.70
CA HIS A 82 -7.50 13.95 -5.88
C HIS A 82 -6.18 13.29 -5.51
N LEU A 83 -5.80 12.25 -6.23
CA LEU A 83 -4.58 11.48 -5.98
C LEU A 83 -3.81 11.30 -7.29
N PRO A 84 -2.74 12.09 -7.53
CA PRO A 84 -1.84 11.85 -8.65
C PRO A 84 -0.97 10.63 -8.36
N VAL A 85 -0.88 9.70 -9.33
CA VAL A 85 0.05 8.57 -9.29
C VAL A 85 1.17 8.86 -10.27
N TYR A 86 2.41 8.69 -9.83
CA TYR A 86 3.59 9.11 -10.58
C TYR A 86 4.31 7.91 -11.18
N ASP A 87 4.83 8.03 -12.39
CA ASP A 87 5.86 7.12 -12.88
C ASP A 87 7.22 7.61 -12.38
N PHE A 88 7.84 6.78 -11.55
CA PHE A 88 9.15 7.01 -10.95
C PHE A 88 10.10 5.85 -11.25
N THR A 89 9.86 5.15 -12.37
CA THR A 89 10.63 3.99 -12.83
C THR A 89 12.14 4.24 -12.82
N LYS A 90 12.56 5.40 -13.33
CA LYS A 90 13.97 5.78 -13.41
C LYS A 90 14.59 5.89 -12.01
N ASP A 91 13.99 6.70 -11.15
CA ASP A 91 14.49 6.97 -9.80
C ASP A 91 14.53 5.67 -8.96
N PHE A 92 13.51 4.82 -9.14
CA PHE A 92 13.42 3.51 -8.48
C PHE A 92 14.56 2.59 -8.89
N LYS A 93 14.85 2.45 -10.19
CA LYS A 93 15.95 1.63 -10.69
C LYS A 93 17.32 2.11 -10.19
N GLU A 94 17.53 3.41 -10.19
CA GLU A 94 18.80 4.00 -9.73
C GLU A 94 19.04 3.77 -8.24
N THR A 95 17.98 3.85 -7.43
CA THR A 95 18.09 3.81 -5.95
C THR A 95 17.93 2.42 -5.36
N VAL A 96 16.91 1.66 -5.79
CA VAL A 96 16.59 0.33 -5.25
C VAL A 96 17.43 -0.77 -5.89
N ARG A 97 17.76 -0.62 -7.19
CA ARG A 97 18.54 -1.61 -7.96
C ARG A 97 17.89 -3.00 -7.87
N ASP A 98 18.68 -4.03 -7.58
CA ASP A 98 18.26 -5.44 -7.53
C ASP A 98 17.87 -5.90 -6.11
N GLU A 99 17.62 -4.97 -5.18
CA GLU A 99 17.26 -5.32 -3.80
C GLU A 99 15.89 -6.05 -3.75
N PRO A 100 15.79 -7.22 -3.08
CA PRO A 100 14.54 -7.97 -2.99
C PRO A 100 13.41 -7.15 -2.35
N ILE A 101 12.23 -7.13 -2.98
CA ILE A 101 11.08 -6.37 -2.45
C ILE A 101 10.71 -6.84 -1.04
N GLY A 102 10.66 -5.87 -0.13
CA GLY A 102 10.31 -6.08 1.26
C GLY A 102 11.49 -6.34 2.19
N SER A 103 12.70 -6.46 1.64
CA SER A 103 13.92 -6.50 2.46
C SER A 103 14.11 -5.19 3.24
N SER A 104 14.85 -5.27 4.33
CA SER A 104 15.19 -4.09 5.13
C SER A 104 15.98 -3.04 4.32
N ARG A 105 16.83 -3.48 3.37
CA ARG A 105 17.51 -2.59 2.42
C ARG A 105 16.56 -1.96 1.43
N PHE A 106 15.68 -2.74 0.81
CA PHE A 106 14.63 -2.23 -0.07
C PHE A 106 13.83 -1.13 0.63
N LYS A 107 13.34 -1.38 1.86
CA LYS A 107 12.56 -0.41 2.64
C LYS A 107 13.34 0.86 2.94
N THR A 108 14.62 0.71 3.30
CA THR A 108 15.49 1.85 3.62
C THR A 108 15.77 2.69 2.37
N SER A 109 16.22 2.05 1.29
CA SER A 109 16.48 2.71 0.01
C SER A 109 15.23 3.41 -0.49
N PHE A 110 14.08 2.73 -0.51
CA PHE A 110 12.82 3.29 -0.93
C PHE A 110 12.32 4.45 -0.05
N GLY A 111 12.48 4.34 1.27
CA GLY A 111 12.09 5.37 2.22
C GLY A 111 12.95 6.64 2.12
N LEU A 112 14.22 6.50 1.74
CA LEU A 112 15.16 7.60 1.54
C LEU A 112 15.09 8.22 0.14
N MET A 113 14.42 7.57 -0.82
CA MET A 113 14.22 8.14 -2.16
C MET A 113 13.47 9.47 -2.09
N PRO A 114 13.90 10.49 -2.85
CA PRO A 114 13.13 11.71 -3.04
C PRO A 114 11.72 11.36 -3.56
N LYS A 115 10.69 11.77 -2.83
CA LYS A 115 9.31 11.55 -3.26
C LYS A 115 8.94 12.59 -4.32
N PRO A 116 8.22 12.20 -5.38
CA PRO A 116 7.76 13.15 -6.37
C PRO A 116 6.77 14.13 -5.73
N ASN A 117 7.03 15.41 -5.96
CA ASN A 117 6.16 16.49 -5.53
C ASN A 117 5.28 16.88 -6.72
N GLY A 118 3.98 17.02 -6.49
CA GLY A 118 3.01 17.37 -7.54
C GLY A 118 3.15 18.77 -8.11
N ASP A 119 4.27 19.45 -7.86
CA ASP A 119 4.61 20.77 -8.38
C ASP A 119 5.17 20.70 -9.82
N GLY A 120 5.34 19.49 -10.37
CA GLY A 120 5.89 19.26 -11.69
C GLY A 120 7.39 19.57 -11.81
N ARG A 121 8.09 19.78 -10.68
CA ARG A 121 9.54 20.09 -10.65
C ARG A 121 10.42 18.86 -10.41
N GLY A 122 9.87 17.65 -10.47
CA GLY A 122 10.60 16.39 -10.34
C GLY A 122 10.89 15.70 -11.68
N SER A 123 11.72 14.65 -11.63
CA SER A 123 11.95 13.70 -12.74
C SER A 123 10.72 12.82 -13.02
N SER A 124 9.82 12.68 -12.06
CA SER A 124 8.68 11.77 -12.14
C SER A 124 7.45 12.47 -12.73
N GLU A 125 6.89 11.89 -13.79
CA GLU A 125 5.69 12.40 -14.45
C GLU A 125 4.42 11.82 -13.81
N VAL A 126 3.35 12.62 -13.73
CA VAL A 126 2.02 12.13 -13.35
C VAL A 126 1.49 11.19 -14.45
N SER A 127 1.41 9.91 -14.14
CA SER A 127 0.88 8.87 -15.05
C SER A 127 -0.61 8.63 -14.88
N TYR A 128 -1.15 8.81 -13.68
CA TYR A 128 -2.59 8.72 -13.44
C TYR A 128 -3.11 9.87 -12.61
N LEU A 129 -4.32 10.29 -12.92
CA LEU A 129 -5.13 11.16 -12.09
C LEU A 129 -6.28 10.33 -11.54
N VAL A 130 -6.37 10.27 -10.21
CA VAL A 130 -7.43 9.58 -9.51
C VAL A 130 -8.31 10.60 -8.84
N ASP A 131 -9.56 10.68 -9.26
CA ASP A 131 -10.54 11.58 -8.66
C ASP A 131 -11.54 10.75 -7.87
N LEU A 132 -11.53 10.91 -6.55
CA LEU A 132 -12.45 10.25 -5.62
C LEU A 132 -13.52 11.26 -5.19
N GLU A 133 -14.77 10.81 -5.13
CA GLU A 133 -15.87 11.68 -4.72
C GLU A 133 -15.67 12.14 -3.27
N PRO A 134 -15.64 13.46 -2.99
CA PRO A 134 -15.46 13.97 -1.64
C PRO A 134 -16.57 13.49 -0.70
N LEU A 135 -16.19 13.15 0.54
CA LEU A 135 -17.13 12.71 1.59
C LEU A 135 -18.31 13.68 1.81
N GLU A 136 -18.13 14.97 1.50
CA GLU A 136 -19.14 16.01 1.64
C GLU A 136 -20.28 15.86 0.63
N ARG A 137 -19.98 15.54 -0.64
CA ARG A 137 -21.02 15.29 -1.66
C ARG A 137 -21.83 14.06 -1.33
N ARG A 138 -21.18 13.02 -0.79
CA ARG A 138 -21.85 11.78 -0.37
C ARG A 138 -22.96 12.04 0.65
N LYS A 139 -22.79 13.00 1.56
CA LYS A 139 -23.81 13.38 2.56
C LYS A 139 -25.00 14.12 1.97
N SER A 140 -24.82 14.82 0.85
CA SER A 140 -25.88 15.59 0.20
C SER A 140 -26.81 14.72 -0.66
N LEU A 141 -26.32 13.58 -1.15
CA LEU A 141 -27.08 12.64 -2.00
C LEU A 141 -27.94 11.66 -1.19
N SER A 142 -27.68 11.48 0.11
CA SER A 142 -28.64 10.84 1.00
C SER A 142 -29.80 11.81 1.24
N GLY A 143 -30.84 11.73 0.39
CA GLY A 143 -32.06 12.51 0.54
C GLY A 143 -32.69 12.36 1.94
N PRO A 144 -33.60 13.26 2.33
CA PRO A 144 -34.25 13.21 3.65
C PRO A 144 -34.95 11.86 3.83
N VAL A 145 -34.37 10.99 4.66
CA VAL A 145 -35.00 9.73 5.05
C VAL A 145 -36.30 10.08 5.78
N PRO A 146 -37.47 9.59 5.35
CA PRO A 146 -38.72 9.89 6.01
C PRO A 146 -38.63 9.48 7.48
N PRO A 147 -39.12 10.30 8.41
CA PRO A 147 -39.01 10.04 9.84
C PRO A 147 -39.74 8.73 10.17
N SER A 148 -38.99 7.64 10.39
CA SER A 148 -39.55 6.40 10.88
C SER A 148 -40.01 6.63 12.33
N THR A 149 -41.32 6.78 12.51
CA THR A 149 -42.00 6.90 13.79
C THR A 149 -41.90 5.57 14.55
N GLY A 150 -40.84 5.42 15.34
CA GLY A 150 -40.64 4.24 16.19
C GLY A 150 -39.55 4.48 17.21
N ALA A 151 -39.95 4.81 18.44
CA ALA A 151 -39.09 5.16 19.56
C ALA A 151 -38.15 4.01 19.98
N ALA A 152 -36.86 4.14 19.65
CA ALA A 152 -35.75 3.64 20.46
C ALA A 152 -34.48 4.39 20.03
N ARG A 153 -34.14 5.44 20.78
CA ARG A 153 -32.93 6.26 20.59
C ARG A 153 -31.68 5.46 20.97
N ARG A 154 -31.34 4.43 20.17
CA ARG A 154 -29.98 3.91 20.12
C ARG A 154 -29.14 4.99 19.46
N LYS A 155 -28.03 5.38 20.09
CA LYS A 155 -26.95 6.15 19.44
C LYS A 155 -26.43 5.31 18.27
N SER A 156 -27.12 5.34 17.14
CA SER A 156 -26.63 4.76 15.89
C SER A 156 -25.46 5.61 15.45
N SER A 157 -24.28 5.01 15.56
CA SER A 157 -23.04 5.46 14.94
C SER A 157 -23.30 6.14 13.59
N LEU A 158 -22.74 7.33 13.43
CA LEU A 158 -22.69 8.18 12.22
C LEU A 158 -22.02 7.53 10.99
N GLY A 159 -21.99 6.20 10.92
CA GLY A 159 -21.33 5.41 9.88
C GLY A 159 -22.32 4.62 9.02
N ALA A 160 -23.51 5.15 8.75
CA ALA A 160 -24.34 4.62 7.66
C ALA A 160 -23.55 4.82 6.37
N GLY A 161 -22.87 3.75 5.95
CA GLY A 161 -21.77 3.84 5.01
C GLY A 161 -22.25 4.32 3.65
N LEU A 162 -21.57 5.35 3.17
CA LEU A 162 -21.82 5.91 1.85
C LEU A 162 -21.00 5.13 0.83
N VAL A 163 -21.61 4.85 -0.32
CA VAL A 163 -20.87 4.34 -1.48
C VAL A 163 -19.82 5.38 -1.85
N THR A 164 -18.60 4.92 -2.12
CA THR A 164 -17.53 5.78 -2.62
C THR A 164 -17.40 5.56 -4.11
N HIS A 165 -17.52 6.63 -4.89
CA HIS A 165 -17.19 6.61 -6.31
C HIS A 165 -15.84 7.26 -6.55
N GLY A 166 -15.15 6.80 -7.58
CA GLY A 166 -13.92 7.38 -8.06
C GLY A 166 -13.72 7.07 -9.53
N THR A 167 -12.79 7.79 -10.15
CA THR A 167 -12.35 7.57 -11.53
C THR A 167 -10.84 7.52 -11.54
N VAL A 168 -10.28 6.57 -12.29
CA VAL A 168 -8.85 6.42 -12.51
C VAL A 168 -8.58 6.68 -13.97
N SER A 169 -7.92 7.78 -14.27
CA SER A 169 -7.63 8.23 -15.62
C SER A 169 -6.13 8.17 -15.90
N ARG A 170 -5.74 7.37 -16.90
CA ARG A 170 -4.35 7.32 -17.38
C ARG A 170 -4.05 8.55 -18.22
N ARG A 171 -2.98 9.26 -17.87
CA ARG A 171 -2.52 10.42 -18.63
C ARG A 171 -1.67 9.94 -19.82
N MET A 172 -2.20 10.09 -21.02
CA MET A 172 -1.51 9.80 -22.28
C MET A 172 -1.78 10.93 -23.27
N LEU A 173 -0.85 11.19 -24.21
CA LEU A 173 -1.04 12.20 -25.26
C LEU A 173 -2.20 11.86 -26.20
N TYR A 174 -2.48 10.58 -26.41
CA TYR A 174 -3.57 10.07 -27.26
C TYR A 174 -4.15 8.81 -26.62
N GLY A 175 -5.49 8.68 -26.60
CA GLY A 175 -6.19 7.45 -26.17
C GLY A 175 -5.95 7.07 -24.71
N GLY A 176 -6.32 7.95 -23.77
CA GLY A 176 -6.28 7.63 -22.35
C GLY A 176 -7.25 6.48 -21.99
N ALA A 177 -6.87 5.66 -21.00
CA ALA A 177 -7.76 4.68 -20.41
C ALA A 177 -8.38 5.27 -19.15
N GLU A 178 -9.71 5.19 -19.05
CA GLU A 178 -10.46 5.61 -17.87
C GLU A 178 -11.22 4.41 -17.28
N VAL A 179 -11.11 4.24 -15.96
CA VAL A 179 -11.78 3.18 -15.22
C VAL A 179 -12.52 3.79 -14.03
N GLY A 180 -13.84 3.62 -14.00
CA GLY A 180 -14.66 3.94 -12.83
C GLY A 180 -14.39 2.96 -11.69
N LEU A 181 -14.38 3.45 -10.46
CA LEU A 181 -14.19 2.69 -9.23
C LEU A 181 -15.37 2.95 -8.30
N THR A 182 -16.13 1.91 -7.97
CA THR A 182 -17.22 1.99 -6.99
C THR A 182 -16.90 1.08 -5.81
N ILE A 183 -16.79 1.66 -4.62
CA ILE A 183 -16.52 0.94 -3.38
C ILE A 183 -17.79 1.01 -2.52
N PRO A 184 -18.50 -0.12 -2.36
CA PRO A 184 -19.66 -0.18 -1.49
C PRO A 184 -19.34 0.24 -0.05
N PRO A 185 -20.36 0.57 0.75
CA PRO A 185 -20.22 0.86 2.17
C PRO A 185 -19.41 -0.20 2.89
N VAL A 186 -18.65 0.20 3.91
CA VAL A 186 -17.90 -0.76 4.74
C VAL A 186 -18.91 -1.57 5.56
N GLN A 187 -19.21 -2.78 5.11
CA GLN A 187 -19.91 -3.78 5.91
C GLN A 187 -18.82 -4.54 6.68
N VAL A 188 -18.71 -4.28 7.98
CA VAL A 188 -17.72 -4.95 8.83
C VAL A 188 -18.41 -6.04 9.64
N PRO A 189 -17.89 -7.29 9.63
CA PRO A 189 -16.75 -7.79 8.85
C PRO A 189 -17.16 -8.22 7.42
N LEU A 190 -16.24 -8.08 6.47
CA LEU A 190 -16.41 -8.58 5.10
C LEU A 190 -16.33 -10.11 5.09
N ALA A 191 -17.30 -10.80 4.51
CA ALA A 191 -17.36 -12.25 4.42
C ALA A 191 -16.68 -12.78 3.14
N ASP A 192 -16.45 -14.10 3.07
CA ASP A 192 -16.04 -14.76 1.83
C ASP A 192 -17.13 -14.61 0.77
N GLY A 193 -16.73 -14.24 -0.45
CA GLY A 193 -17.64 -14.01 -1.58
C GLY A 193 -18.26 -12.61 -1.63
N ASP A 194 -18.07 -11.78 -0.60
CA ASP A 194 -18.57 -10.40 -0.61
C ASP A 194 -17.89 -9.56 -1.70
N VAL A 195 -18.65 -8.62 -2.26
CA VAL A 195 -18.11 -7.67 -3.24
C VAL A 195 -17.37 -6.55 -2.51
N ALA A 196 -16.05 -6.56 -2.63
CA ALA A 196 -15.20 -5.50 -2.11
C ALA A 196 -15.33 -4.22 -2.94
N PHE A 197 -15.28 -4.29 -4.26
CA PHE A 197 -15.43 -3.10 -5.11
C PHE A 197 -15.83 -3.52 -6.53
N ILE A 198 -16.26 -2.54 -7.32
CA ILE A 198 -16.65 -2.71 -8.71
C ILE A 198 -15.80 -1.76 -9.55
N LEU A 199 -15.20 -2.29 -10.61
CA LEU A 199 -14.45 -1.53 -11.61
C LEU A 199 -15.30 -1.41 -12.88
N THR A 200 -15.34 -0.25 -13.51
CA THR A 200 -16.13 -0.04 -14.73
C THR A 200 -15.24 0.61 -15.78
N PRO A 201 -14.59 -0.19 -16.65
CA PRO A 201 -13.76 0.34 -17.71
C PRO A 201 -14.62 1.12 -18.71
N SER A 202 -14.17 2.31 -19.10
CA SER A 202 -14.91 3.21 -20.01
C SER A 202 -15.13 2.63 -21.42
N SER A 203 -14.29 1.69 -21.87
CA SER A 203 -14.42 1.08 -23.19
C SER A 203 -15.60 0.11 -23.28
N THR A 204 -15.91 -0.58 -22.19
CA THR A 204 -16.94 -1.64 -22.14
C THR A 204 -18.18 -1.22 -21.36
N ASP A 205 -18.05 -0.31 -20.39
CA ASP A 205 -19.08 0.06 -19.41
C ASP A 205 -19.63 -1.16 -18.62
N VAL A 206 -18.89 -2.27 -18.62
CA VAL A 206 -19.26 -3.49 -17.89
C VAL A 206 -18.64 -3.45 -16.50
N GLY A 207 -19.48 -3.62 -15.47
CA GLY A 207 -19.04 -3.69 -14.08
C GLY A 207 -18.30 -4.99 -13.76
N ILE A 208 -16.99 -4.89 -13.52
CA ILE A 208 -16.11 -5.96 -13.05
C ILE A 208 -16.17 -6.02 -11.52
N ARG A 209 -16.75 -7.09 -10.97
CA ARG A 209 -16.88 -7.27 -9.52
C ARG A 209 -15.61 -7.89 -8.94
N ALA A 210 -15.01 -7.23 -7.97
CA ALA A 210 -13.95 -7.79 -7.15
C ALA A 210 -14.53 -8.42 -5.88
N VAL A 211 -14.38 -9.73 -5.74
CA VAL A 211 -14.86 -10.51 -4.59
C VAL A 211 -13.73 -10.82 -3.63
N THR A 212 -14.03 -10.86 -2.33
CA THR A 212 -13.04 -11.18 -1.30
C THR A 212 -13.07 -12.62 -0.85
N SER A 213 -11.90 -13.14 -0.50
CA SER A 213 -11.76 -14.42 0.19
C SER A 213 -10.69 -14.34 1.28
N PHE A 214 -10.74 -15.26 2.25
CA PHE A 214 -9.79 -15.33 3.38
C PHE A 214 -9.15 -16.71 3.51
N PRO A 215 -8.34 -17.14 2.52
CA PRO A 215 -7.78 -18.49 2.49
C PRO A 215 -6.66 -18.69 3.52
N LEU A 216 -6.05 -17.61 4.01
CA LEU A 216 -5.00 -17.66 5.01
C LEU A 216 -5.56 -17.41 6.42
N PRO A 217 -5.03 -18.11 7.44
CA PRO A 217 -5.41 -17.82 8.81
C PRO A 217 -5.05 -16.37 9.17
N PRO A 218 -5.82 -15.71 10.08
CA PRO A 218 -5.48 -14.37 10.54
C PRO A 218 -4.10 -14.32 11.18
N THR A 219 -3.29 -13.32 10.83
CA THR A 219 -1.99 -13.11 11.47
C THR A 219 -2.21 -12.48 12.84
N VAL A 220 -1.76 -13.15 13.90
CA VAL A 220 -1.85 -12.67 15.28
C VAL A 220 -0.53 -12.03 15.68
N GLY A 221 -0.55 -10.73 15.98
CA GLY A 221 0.59 -9.97 16.45
C GLY A 221 0.33 -9.26 17.77
N ARG A 222 1.36 -8.59 18.30
CA ARG A 222 1.25 -7.77 19.52
C ARG A 222 0.16 -6.70 19.42
N PHE A 223 -0.08 -6.18 18.22
CA PHE A 223 -1.00 -5.08 17.94
C PHE A 223 -2.42 -5.53 17.57
N GLY A 224 -2.70 -6.83 17.56
CA GLY A 224 -4.02 -7.37 17.24
C GLY A 224 -3.95 -8.54 16.27
N SER A 225 -5.11 -8.90 15.73
CA SER A 225 -5.22 -9.87 14.64
C SER A 225 -5.55 -9.13 13.36
N SER A 226 -4.80 -9.40 12.30
CA SER A 226 -5.08 -8.92 10.94
C SER A 226 -5.62 -10.08 10.12
N ARG A 227 -6.70 -9.85 9.39
CA ARG A 227 -7.12 -10.77 8.33
C ARG A 227 -6.23 -10.55 7.11
N ASN A 228 -6.22 -11.56 6.24
CA ASN A 228 -5.38 -11.63 5.06
C ASN A 228 -6.27 -11.80 3.82
N PRO A 229 -7.06 -10.78 3.44
CA PRO A 229 -7.99 -10.89 2.32
C PRO A 229 -7.26 -11.05 0.99
N TRP A 230 -7.76 -11.94 0.15
CA TRP A 230 -7.47 -11.97 -1.27
C TRP A 230 -8.63 -11.36 -2.04
N PHE A 231 -8.35 -10.72 -3.19
CA PHE A 231 -9.36 -10.04 -4.00
C PHE A 231 -9.30 -10.58 -5.42
N THR A 232 -10.38 -11.21 -5.87
CA THR A 232 -10.46 -11.87 -7.18
C THR A 232 -11.43 -11.14 -8.09
N PHE A 233 -11.06 -10.93 -9.34
CA PHE A 233 -11.92 -10.31 -10.35
C PHE A 233 -11.58 -10.84 -11.74
N THR A 234 -12.54 -10.80 -12.65
CA THR A 234 -12.38 -11.29 -14.03
C THR A 234 -12.58 -10.12 -14.99
N VAL A 235 -11.56 -9.86 -15.80
CA VAL A 235 -11.56 -8.81 -16.81
C VAL A 235 -12.08 -9.41 -18.12
N PRO A 236 -13.23 -8.95 -18.64
CA PRO A 236 -13.72 -9.40 -19.93
C PRO A 236 -12.77 -8.90 -21.01
N SER A 237 -12.33 -9.80 -21.89
CA SER A 237 -11.52 -9.44 -23.05
C SER A 237 -12.37 -9.50 -24.32
N LEU A 238 -12.21 -8.52 -25.21
CA LEU A 238 -12.94 -8.50 -26.48
C LEU A 238 -12.34 -9.47 -27.52
N LEU A 239 -11.05 -9.78 -27.41
CA LEU A 239 -10.30 -10.54 -28.41
C LEU A 239 -9.68 -11.84 -27.86
N GLU A 240 -9.48 -11.92 -26.56
CA GLU A 240 -8.85 -13.07 -25.90
C GLU A 240 -9.84 -13.71 -24.91
N GLU A 241 -9.43 -14.80 -24.26
CA GLU A 241 -10.17 -15.35 -23.14
C GLU A 241 -10.22 -14.36 -21.96
N ASP A 242 -11.30 -14.47 -21.18
CA ASP A 242 -11.46 -13.71 -19.95
C ASP A 242 -10.30 -13.95 -18.99
N LYS A 243 -9.68 -12.87 -18.51
CA LYS A 243 -8.53 -12.94 -17.60
C LYS A 243 -9.00 -12.83 -16.16
N THR A 244 -8.82 -13.89 -15.39
CA THR A 244 -9.09 -13.85 -13.95
C THR A 244 -7.83 -13.45 -13.19
N LEU A 245 -7.91 -12.34 -12.47
CA LEU A 245 -6.82 -11.77 -11.70
C LEU A 245 -7.13 -11.84 -10.20
N GLN A 246 -6.09 -12.05 -9.39
CA GLN A 246 -6.23 -12.12 -7.94
C GLN A 246 -5.10 -11.40 -7.23
N TRP A 247 -5.46 -10.43 -6.38
CA TRP A 247 -4.53 -9.86 -5.41
C TRP A 247 -4.38 -10.80 -4.23
N GLN A 248 -3.16 -11.26 -3.98
CA GLN A 248 -2.82 -12.15 -2.88
C GLN A 248 -1.86 -11.47 -1.91
N VAL A 249 -2.03 -11.75 -0.62
CA VAL A 249 -1.07 -11.43 0.45
C VAL A 249 -0.49 -12.72 1.01
N HIS A 250 0.81 -12.73 1.27
CA HIS A 250 1.56 -13.90 1.77
C HIS A 250 2.45 -13.44 2.95
N PRO A 251 1.88 -13.35 4.18
CA PRO A 251 2.57 -12.73 5.31
C PRO A 251 3.88 -13.40 5.72
N ALA A 252 3.97 -14.72 5.60
CA ALA A 252 5.15 -15.48 6.03
C ALA A 252 6.31 -15.33 5.03
N GLU A 253 5.97 -15.33 3.75
CA GLU A 253 6.92 -15.37 2.63
C GLU A 253 7.34 -13.96 2.22
N HIS A 254 6.35 -13.08 2.02
CA HIS A 254 6.53 -11.74 1.46
C HIS A 254 6.39 -10.61 2.48
N GLY A 255 5.90 -10.92 3.68
CA GLY A 255 5.58 -9.95 4.71
C GLY A 255 4.18 -9.33 4.57
N LEU A 256 3.75 -8.62 5.62
CA LEU A 256 2.37 -8.11 5.77
C LEU A 256 2.05 -6.86 4.92
N LEU A 257 3.04 -6.29 4.24
CA LEU A 257 2.91 -5.02 3.50
C LEU A 257 2.98 -5.21 1.99
N ARG A 258 3.03 -6.46 1.50
CA ARG A 258 3.14 -6.79 0.09
C ARG A 258 1.89 -7.50 -0.41
N TYR A 259 1.31 -6.98 -1.48
CA TYR A 259 0.29 -7.66 -2.28
C TYR A 259 0.85 -7.99 -3.66
N THR A 260 0.54 -9.18 -4.14
CA THR A 260 0.99 -9.69 -5.43
C THR A 260 -0.24 -10.00 -6.28
N LEU A 261 -0.34 -9.37 -7.44
CA LEU A 261 -1.40 -9.64 -8.41
C LEU A 261 -0.95 -10.79 -9.29
N VAL A 262 -1.74 -11.86 -9.29
CA VAL A 262 -1.51 -13.03 -10.14
C VAL A 262 -2.64 -13.24 -11.12
N GLU A 263 -2.29 -13.70 -12.30
CA GLU A 263 -3.25 -14.24 -13.26
C GLU A 263 -3.53 -15.71 -12.96
N LEU A 264 -4.79 -16.00 -12.65
CA LEU A 264 -5.28 -17.36 -12.51
C LEU A 264 -5.60 -17.88 -13.91
N ARG A 265 -5.27 -19.15 -14.16
CA ARG A 265 -5.73 -19.81 -15.38
C ARG A 265 -7.25 -19.73 -15.38
N SER A 266 -7.80 -19.18 -16.46
CA SER A 266 -9.20 -19.44 -16.79
C SER A 266 -9.29 -20.96 -16.86
N GLY A 267 -9.91 -21.58 -15.86
CA GLY A 267 -10.09 -23.02 -15.87
C GLY A 267 -10.91 -23.28 -17.11
N GLY A 268 -10.26 -23.81 -18.16
CA GLY A 268 -10.89 -24.13 -19.44
C GLY A 268 -12.18 -24.81 -19.08
N ARG A 269 -13.28 -24.07 -19.31
CA ARG A 269 -14.61 -24.46 -18.88
C ARG A 269 -14.83 -25.80 -19.53
N GLY A 270 -14.67 -26.87 -18.76
CA GLY A 270 -14.56 -28.24 -19.25
C GLY A 270 -15.56 -28.42 -20.36
N GLU A 271 -15.06 -28.42 -21.59
CA GLU A 271 -15.81 -28.77 -22.76
C GLU A 271 -16.19 -30.22 -22.47
N THR A 272 -17.44 -30.41 -22.05
CA THR A 272 -17.99 -31.73 -21.82
C THR A 272 -17.81 -32.47 -23.13
N ASP A 273 -16.86 -33.40 -23.15
CA ASP A 273 -16.57 -34.32 -24.23
C ASP A 273 -17.88 -34.96 -24.71
N VAL A 274 -18.46 -34.37 -25.76
CA VAL A 274 -19.40 -35.07 -26.62
C VAL A 274 -18.54 -35.88 -27.58
N ALA A 275 -18.18 -37.07 -27.10
CA ALA A 275 -17.83 -38.26 -27.88
C ALA A 275 -16.88 -38.08 -29.08
N GLY A 276 -15.60 -38.37 -28.83
CA GLY A 276 -14.89 -39.38 -29.61
C GLY A 276 -14.27 -38.95 -30.93
N VAL A 277 -13.09 -38.34 -30.86
CA VAL A 277 -11.96 -38.70 -31.72
C VAL A 277 -10.69 -38.50 -30.89
N ALA A 278 -10.06 -39.61 -30.48
CA ALA A 278 -8.70 -39.58 -29.96
C ALA A 278 -7.80 -38.98 -31.04
N ARG A 279 -7.35 -37.73 -30.82
CA ARG A 279 -6.17 -37.18 -31.49
C ARG A 279 -5.09 -36.97 -30.45
N ASP A 280 -3.99 -37.57 -30.82
CA ASP A 280 -2.74 -37.82 -30.12
C ASP A 280 -1.95 -36.51 -29.99
N ASP A 281 -2.29 -35.69 -28.99
CA ASP A 281 -1.59 -34.45 -28.64
C ASP A 281 -0.90 -34.56 -27.25
N ASP A 282 -0.37 -35.76 -26.95
CA ASP A 282 0.40 -36.08 -25.74
C ASP A 282 1.87 -35.61 -25.79
N GLN A 283 2.17 -34.48 -26.44
CA GLN A 283 3.56 -34.07 -26.67
C GLN A 283 3.89 -32.68 -26.11
N TRP A 284 3.71 -32.45 -24.80
CA TRP A 284 4.29 -31.23 -24.19
C TRP A 284 4.70 -31.26 -22.70
N TRP A 285 5.09 -32.42 -22.16
CA TRP A 285 5.76 -32.45 -20.83
C TRP A 285 6.98 -33.36 -20.70
N GLU A 286 7.52 -33.93 -21.78
CA GLU A 286 8.81 -34.64 -21.71
C GLU A 286 9.99 -33.69 -21.95
N GLU A 287 11.06 -33.89 -21.16
CA GLU A 287 12.29 -33.09 -20.99
C GLU A 287 12.15 -31.86 -20.06
N THR A 288 12.39 -31.95 -18.76
CA THR A 288 13.65 -32.42 -18.17
C THR A 288 13.43 -33.26 -16.90
N THR A 289 13.55 -34.58 -17.03
CA THR A 289 13.98 -35.43 -15.91
C THR A 289 15.22 -36.20 -16.34
N THR A 290 16.38 -35.72 -15.91
CA THR A 290 17.52 -36.62 -15.71
C THR A 290 17.70 -36.78 -14.21
N THR A 291 17.20 -37.92 -13.74
CA THR A 291 17.85 -38.79 -12.75
C THR A 291 18.09 -38.19 -11.36
N ASP A 292 17.23 -38.55 -10.39
CA ASP A 292 17.68 -39.52 -9.39
C ASP A 292 16.51 -40.18 -8.68
N GLU A 293 16.55 -41.51 -8.65
CA GLU A 293 15.56 -42.37 -8.03
C GLU A 293 15.63 -42.25 -6.51
N SER A 294 14.57 -41.75 -5.87
CA SER A 294 14.24 -42.21 -4.51
C SER A 294 12.78 -42.01 -4.14
N LYS A 295 12.12 -43.16 -3.98
CA LYS A 295 11.17 -43.45 -2.89
C LYS A 295 9.83 -42.70 -2.96
N VAL A 296 8.94 -43.22 -3.82
CA VAL A 296 7.49 -43.06 -3.70
C VAL A 296 7.07 -43.58 -2.33
N LYS A 297 6.67 -42.66 -1.45
CA LYS A 297 5.98 -42.97 -0.20
C LYS A 297 4.54 -42.55 -0.42
N ASP A 298 3.64 -43.52 -0.39
CA ASP A 298 2.20 -43.33 -0.46
C ASP A 298 1.75 -42.41 0.69
N ASP A 299 1.52 -41.13 0.38
CA ASP A 299 0.92 -40.17 1.30
C ASP A 299 -0.54 -39.96 0.88
N VAL A 300 -1.39 -40.86 1.37
CA VAL A 300 -2.85 -40.73 1.35
C VAL A 300 -3.23 -39.70 2.41
N GLY A 301 -2.92 -38.44 2.13
CA GLY A 301 -3.49 -37.30 2.81
C GLY A 301 -4.34 -36.54 1.81
N ASP A 302 -5.64 -36.39 2.07
CA ASP A 302 -6.54 -35.40 1.46
C ASP A 302 -6.04 -33.96 1.78
N GLY A 303 -4.78 -33.67 1.46
CA GLY A 303 -4.21 -32.36 1.54
C GLY A 303 -4.90 -31.53 0.48
N GLN A 304 -5.90 -30.75 0.91
CA GLN A 304 -6.45 -29.65 0.13
C GLN A 304 -5.27 -28.87 -0.44
N GLN A 305 -4.96 -29.13 -1.72
CA GLN A 305 -3.95 -28.38 -2.44
C GLN A 305 -4.45 -26.95 -2.43
N LEU A 306 -3.73 -26.08 -1.71
CA LEU A 306 -4.11 -24.69 -1.59
C LEU A 306 -4.27 -24.11 -3.00
N PRO A 307 -5.27 -23.24 -3.22
CA PRO A 307 -5.40 -22.54 -4.49
C PRO A 307 -4.07 -21.88 -4.84
N TYR A 308 -3.75 -21.85 -6.14
CA TYR A 308 -2.57 -21.25 -6.74
C TYR A 308 -1.91 -20.15 -5.87
N SER A 309 -0.64 -20.35 -5.49
CA SER A 309 0.08 -19.43 -4.60
C SER A 309 1.13 -18.61 -5.34
N ALA A 310 1.04 -17.28 -5.24
CA ALA A 310 2.06 -16.36 -5.73
C ALA A 310 3.42 -16.48 -5.03
N ALA A 311 3.50 -17.21 -3.92
CA ALA A 311 4.75 -17.43 -3.19
C ALA A 311 5.61 -18.56 -3.77
N ASP A 312 5.06 -19.39 -4.66
CA ASP A 312 5.84 -20.42 -5.36
C ASP A 312 6.60 -19.78 -6.55
N GLU A 313 7.92 -19.98 -6.61
CA GLU A 313 8.77 -19.47 -7.69
C GLU A 313 8.35 -20.01 -9.06
N LYS A 314 7.78 -21.22 -9.12
CA LYS A 314 7.25 -21.82 -10.37
C LYS A 314 6.14 -20.98 -11.01
N HIS A 315 5.58 -20.05 -10.27
CA HIS A 315 4.40 -19.26 -10.59
C HIS A 315 4.72 -17.79 -10.88
N GLU A 316 6.01 -17.44 -10.90
CA GLU A 316 6.50 -16.08 -11.15
C GLU A 316 6.01 -15.51 -12.50
N HIS A 317 5.96 -16.35 -13.54
CA HIS A 317 5.54 -15.96 -14.90
C HIS A 317 4.09 -15.45 -14.99
N ARG A 318 3.25 -15.70 -13.98
CA ARG A 318 1.86 -15.19 -13.93
C ARG A 318 1.70 -13.97 -13.02
N ILE A 319 2.76 -13.53 -12.36
CA ILE A 319 2.70 -12.30 -11.57
C ILE A 319 2.61 -11.13 -12.53
N ARG A 320 1.52 -10.36 -12.44
CA ARG A 320 1.26 -9.19 -13.28
C ARG A 320 1.63 -7.88 -12.60
N ALA A 321 1.56 -7.84 -11.28
CA ALA A 321 1.94 -6.67 -10.50
C ALA A 321 2.34 -7.03 -9.07
N ILE A 322 3.16 -6.18 -8.45
CA ILE A 322 3.47 -6.24 -7.01
C ILE A 322 3.26 -4.84 -6.43
N TYR A 323 2.43 -4.73 -5.39
CA TYR A 323 2.34 -3.54 -4.56
C TYR A 323 3.07 -3.75 -3.24
N HIS A 324 3.89 -2.77 -2.85
CA HIS A 324 4.53 -2.73 -1.54
C HIS A 324 4.20 -1.42 -0.83
N ASN A 325 3.54 -1.50 0.33
CA ASN A 325 3.23 -0.36 1.18
C ASN A 325 4.47 0.07 1.98
N VAL A 326 4.65 1.37 2.08
CA VAL A 326 5.78 2.05 2.70
C VAL A 326 5.26 2.61 4.01
N GLY A 327 5.45 1.82 5.06
CA GLY A 327 5.00 2.18 6.40
C GLY A 327 5.65 1.29 7.44
N LEU A 328 5.70 1.81 8.67
CA LEU A 328 6.24 1.09 9.84
C LEU A 328 5.20 0.17 10.50
N GLY A 329 4.01 0.05 9.93
CA GLY A 329 2.92 -0.73 10.51
C GLY A 329 3.00 -2.23 10.22
N PHE A 330 2.21 -2.98 10.97
CA PHE A 330 2.14 -4.44 10.92
C PHE A 330 1.08 -4.95 9.93
N SER A 331 0.35 -4.06 9.26
CA SER A 331 -0.70 -4.42 8.31
C SER A 331 -0.99 -3.24 7.39
N LEU A 332 -1.68 -3.49 6.28
CA LEU A 332 -2.28 -2.46 5.43
C LEU A 332 -3.49 -1.77 6.08
N SER A 333 -3.97 -2.23 7.24
CA SER A 333 -5.05 -1.59 8.02
C SER A 333 -4.64 -0.26 8.68
N GLN A 334 -3.70 0.46 8.09
CA GLN A 334 -3.24 1.77 8.54
C GLN A 334 -4.23 2.86 8.08
N PRO A 335 -4.32 4.00 8.77
CA PRO A 335 -5.22 5.08 8.35
C PRO A 335 -4.82 5.74 7.02
N TYR A 336 -3.62 5.45 6.51
CA TYR A 336 -3.12 5.90 5.22
C TYR A 336 -2.41 4.76 4.49
N SER A 337 -2.20 4.92 3.19
CA SER A 337 -1.40 4.01 2.37
C SER A 337 -0.47 4.82 1.47
N GLU A 338 0.77 4.40 1.33
CA GLU A 338 1.80 4.99 0.48
C GLU A 338 2.63 3.84 -0.08
N GLY A 339 3.04 3.83 -1.35
CA GLY A 339 3.78 2.66 -1.81
C GLY A 339 4.31 2.70 -3.22
N ALA A 340 4.95 1.59 -3.59
CA ALA A 340 5.37 1.31 -4.96
C ALA A 340 4.48 0.22 -5.56
N LEU A 341 3.99 0.45 -6.76
CA LEU A 341 3.34 -0.55 -7.60
C LEU A 341 4.26 -0.87 -8.77
N LEU A 342 4.81 -2.08 -8.79
CA LEU A 342 5.58 -2.63 -9.89
C LEU A 342 4.64 -3.34 -10.85
N LEU A 343 4.78 -3.06 -12.13
CA LEU A 343 3.91 -3.55 -13.20
C LEU A 343 4.70 -4.34 -14.23
N GLN A 344 4.06 -5.37 -14.78
CA GLN A 344 4.58 -6.07 -15.94
C GLN A 344 4.77 -5.13 -17.14
N LYS A 345 5.79 -5.42 -17.94
CA LYS A 345 6.05 -4.71 -19.19
C LYS A 345 4.94 -4.92 -20.22
N ASP A 346 4.71 -3.91 -21.06
CA ASP A 346 3.84 -3.99 -22.24
C ASP A 346 2.39 -4.38 -21.91
N LEU A 347 1.90 -4.01 -20.71
CA LEU A 347 0.48 -4.15 -20.39
C LEU A 347 -0.36 -3.23 -21.28
N ASP A 348 -1.51 -3.75 -21.70
CA ASP A 348 -2.53 -2.96 -22.34
C ASP A 348 -2.89 -1.74 -21.45
N PRO A 349 -2.99 -0.51 -22.01
CA PRO A 349 -3.29 0.70 -21.25
C PRO A 349 -4.52 0.60 -20.34
N GLU A 350 -5.56 -0.08 -20.80
CA GLU A 350 -6.80 -0.26 -20.05
C GLU A 350 -6.62 -1.30 -18.96
N LEU A 351 -5.98 -2.43 -19.26
CA LEU A 351 -5.63 -3.42 -18.23
C LEU A 351 -4.76 -2.81 -17.13
N GLU A 352 -3.79 -1.97 -17.49
CA GLU A 352 -2.95 -1.26 -16.53
C GLU A 352 -3.79 -0.33 -15.63
N ALA A 353 -4.73 0.42 -16.21
CA ALA A 353 -5.65 1.28 -15.47
C ALA A 353 -6.58 0.47 -14.54
N ILE A 354 -7.05 -0.70 -14.97
CA ILE A 354 -7.82 -1.65 -14.16
C ILE A 354 -6.98 -2.12 -12.97
N ILE A 355 -5.70 -2.46 -13.17
CA ILE A 355 -4.80 -2.87 -12.09
C ILE A 355 -4.64 -1.74 -11.08
N VAL A 356 -4.39 -0.51 -11.52
CA VAL A 356 -4.28 0.67 -10.63
C VAL A 356 -5.58 0.91 -9.86
N ALA A 357 -6.73 0.86 -10.53
CA ALA A 357 -8.04 1.04 -9.90
C ALA A 357 -8.35 -0.07 -8.89
N SER A 358 -8.03 -1.33 -9.22
CA SER A 358 -8.22 -2.48 -8.34
C SER A 358 -7.34 -2.38 -7.08
N LEU A 359 -6.10 -1.90 -7.21
CA LEU A 359 -5.21 -1.64 -6.07
C LEU A 359 -5.84 -0.59 -5.15
N LEU A 360 -6.34 0.52 -5.69
CA LEU A 360 -6.94 1.58 -4.89
C LEU A 360 -8.22 1.10 -4.16
N GLY A 361 -9.05 0.31 -4.83
CA GLY A 361 -10.20 -0.36 -4.23
C GLY A 361 -9.80 -1.29 -3.08
N LEU A 362 -8.76 -2.10 -3.28
CA LEU A 362 -8.19 -2.99 -2.27
C LEU A 362 -7.66 -2.22 -1.08
N LEU A 363 -6.84 -1.19 -1.30
CA LEU A 363 -6.26 -0.38 -0.23
C LEU A 363 -7.36 0.30 0.58
N TRP A 364 -8.39 0.83 -0.07
CA TRP A 364 -9.54 1.39 0.64
C TRP A 364 -10.22 0.37 1.55
N ARG A 365 -10.39 -0.87 1.08
CA ARG A 365 -11.00 -1.94 1.88
C ARG A 365 -10.11 -2.41 3.02
N ALA A 366 -8.82 -2.59 2.77
CA ALA A 366 -7.87 -3.00 3.80
C ALA A 366 -7.82 -2.00 4.97
N ARG A 367 -7.98 -0.69 4.72
CA ARG A 367 -8.06 0.33 5.78
C ARG A 367 -9.32 0.26 6.63
N GLY A 368 -10.45 -0.16 6.05
CA GLY A 368 -11.74 -0.27 6.73
C GLY A 368 -11.88 -1.53 7.59
N GLU A 369 -10.96 -2.50 7.48
CA GLU A 369 -10.89 -3.63 8.40
C GLU A 369 -10.26 -3.18 9.72
N ASP A 370 -11.07 -2.57 10.58
CA ASP A 370 -10.64 -2.20 11.93
C ASP A 370 -10.04 -3.40 12.65
N SER A 371 -8.77 -3.28 13.06
CA SER A 371 -8.18 -4.19 14.02
C SER A 371 -8.93 -4.02 15.34
N LYS A 372 -9.84 -4.95 15.65
CA LYS A 372 -10.59 -4.93 16.92
C LYS A 372 -9.56 -4.84 18.06
N PRO A 373 -9.53 -3.74 18.84
CA PRO A 373 -8.60 -3.66 19.95
C PRO A 373 -8.89 -4.82 20.89
N ARG A 374 -7.84 -5.57 21.28
CA ARG A 374 -7.95 -6.76 22.11
C ARG A 374 -8.74 -6.40 23.37
N LYS A 375 -10.01 -6.83 23.46
CA LYS A 375 -10.98 -6.43 24.50
C LYS A 375 -10.65 -6.95 25.92
N GLY A 376 -9.40 -7.38 26.13
CA GLY A 376 -8.95 -8.07 27.34
C GLY A 376 -7.79 -7.42 28.08
N SER A 377 -7.22 -6.29 27.64
CA SER A 377 -6.24 -5.57 28.46
C SER A 377 -6.94 -4.67 29.50
N LYS A 378 -7.94 -5.22 30.19
CA LYS A 378 -8.34 -4.68 31.49
C LYS A 378 -7.28 -5.23 32.43
N SER A 379 -6.24 -4.44 32.65
CA SER A 379 -5.23 -4.78 33.65
C SER A 379 -5.98 -5.03 34.96
N ASP A 380 -5.99 -6.27 35.44
CA ASP A 380 -6.27 -6.63 36.83
C ASP A 380 -5.14 -6.11 37.76
N ALA A 381 -4.62 -4.92 37.47
CA ALA A 381 -3.81 -4.19 38.40
C ALA A 381 -4.75 -3.74 39.53
N PRO A 382 -4.54 -4.21 40.78
CA PRO A 382 -5.34 -3.75 41.89
C PRO A 382 -5.26 -2.22 41.98
N PRO A 383 -6.35 -1.55 42.38
CA PRO A 383 -6.36 -0.10 42.50
C PRO A 383 -5.23 0.32 43.44
N ARG A 384 -4.19 0.97 42.90
CA ARG A 384 -3.18 1.65 43.72
C ARG A 384 -3.92 2.72 44.51
N LYS A 385 -4.17 2.46 45.79
CA LYS A 385 -4.67 3.45 46.76
C LYS A 385 -3.72 4.64 46.71
N GLY A 386 -4.28 5.79 46.33
CA GLY A 386 -3.55 7.05 46.26
C GLY A 386 -2.99 7.45 47.62
N SER A 387 -1.70 7.72 47.64
CA SER A 387 -1.04 8.51 48.66
C SER A 387 -1.50 9.96 48.49
N LYS A 388 -2.32 10.44 49.44
CA LYS A 388 -2.61 11.87 49.60
C LYS A 388 -1.31 12.58 49.99
N SER A 389 -0.75 13.40 49.12
CA SER A 389 0.16 14.47 49.53
C SER A 389 -0.64 15.76 49.61
N GLU A 390 -0.89 16.21 50.83
CA GLU A 390 -1.44 17.52 51.16
C GLU A 390 -0.41 18.60 50.76
N GLY A 391 -0.77 19.43 49.77
CA GLY A 391 -0.03 20.63 49.39
C GLY A 391 -0.79 21.86 49.86
N VAL A 392 -0.28 22.44 50.93
CA VAL A 392 -0.78 23.64 51.64
C VAL A 392 -0.90 24.85 50.70
N VAL A 393 -2.05 25.50 50.76
CA VAL A 393 -2.30 26.86 50.23
C VAL A 393 -1.85 27.87 51.28
N PRO A 394 -1.11 28.94 50.92
CA PRO A 394 -1.15 30.18 51.66
C PRO A 394 -1.79 31.29 50.83
N SER A 395 -2.87 31.81 51.39
CA SER A 395 -3.63 32.95 50.94
C SER A 395 -2.96 34.29 51.29
N ARG A 396 -3.14 35.27 50.38
CA ARG A 396 -3.48 36.68 50.65
C ARG A 396 -2.34 37.64 51.08
N LYS A 397 -2.11 38.67 50.24
CA LYS A 397 -2.19 40.08 50.66
C LYS A 397 -2.33 41.02 49.46
N LYS A 398 -3.31 41.92 49.56
CA LYS A 398 -3.47 43.14 48.75
C LYS A 398 -2.35 44.12 49.09
N SER A 399 -1.95 44.95 48.13
CA SER A 399 -2.15 46.41 48.13
C SER A 399 -0.96 47.22 47.58
N ILE A 400 -1.31 48.34 46.94
CA ILE A 400 -0.57 49.60 46.77
C ILE A 400 0.10 49.84 45.40
N SER A 401 -0.50 50.84 44.74
CA SER A 401 -0.06 51.77 43.69
C SER A 401 1.41 52.20 43.76
N VAL A 402 2.04 52.47 42.59
CA VAL A 402 2.79 53.71 42.28
C VAL A 402 2.88 53.87 40.76
N THR A 403 2.80 55.14 40.37
CA THR A 403 2.78 55.90 39.12
C THR A 403 4.01 55.87 38.19
N ASN A 404 3.77 56.19 36.90
CA ASN A 404 4.61 56.90 35.90
C ASN A 404 5.91 56.17 35.43
N MET A 405 6.53 56.35 34.24
CA MET A 405 6.52 57.32 33.14
C MET A 405 6.71 56.57 31.79
N GLU A 406 5.97 56.95 30.74
CA GLU A 406 6.48 57.60 29.50
C GLU A 406 7.71 56.93 28.86
N ASP A 407 7.53 56.30 27.68
CA ASP A 407 8.29 56.71 26.49
C ASP A 407 7.56 56.36 25.18
N GLU A 408 7.66 57.32 24.27
CA GLU A 408 7.00 57.55 23.00
C GLU A 408 7.71 56.80 21.86
N SER A 409 6.94 56.18 20.94
CA SER A 409 6.88 56.57 19.52
C SER A 409 6.52 55.41 18.56
N PRO A 410 5.85 55.70 17.42
CA PRO A 410 5.08 54.74 16.65
C PRO A 410 5.65 54.44 15.24
N PRO A 411 5.12 53.44 14.51
CA PRO A 411 5.18 53.43 13.06
C PRO A 411 3.85 53.90 12.42
N PRO A 412 3.91 54.56 11.25
CA PRO A 412 2.79 55.30 10.69
C PRO A 412 1.80 54.43 9.90
N ALA A 413 0.55 54.85 9.94
CA ALA A 413 -0.53 54.43 9.06
C ALA A 413 -0.65 55.37 7.85
N GLN A 414 -0.75 54.82 6.64
CA GLN A 414 -1.32 55.45 5.44
C GLN A 414 -1.67 54.33 4.44
N THR A 415 -2.68 54.38 3.56
CA THR A 415 -3.87 55.20 3.32
C THR A 415 -4.75 54.43 2.32
N SER A 416 -6.06 54.55 2.50
CA SER A 416 -7.16 54.56 1.52
C SER A 416 -6.93 54.26 0.02
N ARG A 417 -7.80 53.36 -0.50
CA ARG A 417 -8.82 53.64 -1.55
C ARG A 417 -8.33 53.96 -2.97
N ARG A 418 -8.60 53.06 -3.93
CA ARG A 418 -8.99 53.44 -5.31
C ARG A 418 -9.89 52.41 -5.98
N LYS A 419 -11.03 52.92 -6.47
CA LYS A 419 -11.94 52.30 -7.45
C LYS A 419 -11.40 52.56 -8.87
N SER A 420 -12.05 51.89 -9.85
CA SER A 420 -11.93 52.01 -11.32
C SER A 420 -10.98 50.98 -11.94
N LEU A 421 -11.18 50.45 -13.15
CA LEU A 421 -11.99 50.92 -14.28
C LEU A 421 -12.23 49.73 -15.27
N ILE A 422 -13.29 49.90 -16.05
CA ILE A 422 -13.73 49.13 -17.23
C ILE A 422 -12.60 48.83 -18.24
N GLY A 423 -12.67 47.67 -18.89
CA GLY A 423 -11.90 47.34 -20.10
C GLY A 423 -12.51 46.19 -20.92
N LYS A 424 -13.32 46.54 -21.92
CA LYS A 424 -13.81 45.66 -22.99
C LYS A 424 -12.67 45.34 -23.97
N ILE A 425 -12.55 44.11 -24.47
CA ILE A 425 -12.12 43.87 -25.87
C ILE A 425 -12.95 42.75 -26.48
N LEU A 426 -13.79 43.16 -27.43
CA LEU A 426 -14.50 42.34 -28.40
C LEU A 426 -13.54 42.18 -29.60
N GLY A 427 -13.33 40.96 -30.07
CA GLY A 427 -12.61 40.68 -31.32
C GLY A 427 -13.41 39.71 -32.16
N LYS A 428 -14.28 40.23 -33.03
CA LYS A 428 -14.84 39.50 -34.17
C LYS A 428 -13.85 39.60 -35.34
N LYS A 429 -13.59 38.48 -35.99
CA LYS A 429 -13.43 38.41 -37.45
C LYS A 429 -14.39 37.34 -37.95
#